data_AF-Q4TJD2-F1
#
_entry.id   AF-Q4TJD2-F1
#
_cell.length_a   1.000
_cell.length_b   1.000
_cell.length_c   1.000
_cell.angle_alpha   90.00
_cell.angle_beta   90.00
_cell.angle_gamma   90.00
#
_symmetry.space_group_name_H-M   'P 1'
#
loop_
_entity.id
_entity.type
_entity.pdbx_description
1 polymer ?
#
loop_
_entity_poly.entity_id
_entity_poly.type
_entity_poly.pdbx_seq_one_letter_code
_entity_poly.pdbx_strand_id
1 'polypeptide(L)' 'QGSSFHASRRQKYGNVFKTHLLGRPLIRVTGAENIRKVLMGEHTLVTVDWPQSTSTLLGPNSLANSIGDIHRKRRKV' A
#
# COMPACT_ATOMS: atom_id res chain seq x y z
N GLN A 1 -6.63 17.33 -8.33
CA GLN A 1 -7.69 16.99 -7.34
C GLN A 1 -7.18 16.04 -6.25
N GLY A 2 -6.54 14.90 -6.55
CA GLY A 2 -6.07 13.96 -5.51
C GLY A 2 -4.90 14.45 -4.63
N SER A 3 -3.99 15.26 -5.17
CA SER A 3 -2.83 15.78 -4.41
C SER A 3 -3.25 16.72 -3.28
N SER A 4 -4.18 17.65 -3.54
CA SER A 4 -4.71 18.58 -2.52
C SER A 4 -5.46 17.87 -1.40
N PHE A 5 -6.19 16.79 -1.72
CA PHE A 5 -6.89 15.96 -0.75
C PHE A 5 -5.96 15.29 0.27
N HIS A 6 -4.82 14.77 -0.20
CA HIS A 6 -3.83 14.17 0.70
C HIS A 6 -3.04 15.23 1.48
N ALA A 7 -2.73 16.36 0.86
CA ALA A 7 -1.98 17.44 1.50
C ALA A 7 -2.76 18.06 2.68
N SER A 8 -4.03 18.43 2.48
CA SER A 8 -4.85 19.05 3.53
C SER A 8 -5.06 18.14 4.74
N ARG A 9 -5.21 16.83 4.50
CA ARG A 9 -5.38 15.85 5.59
C ARG A 9 -4.09 15.56 6.30
N ARG A 10 -2.95 15.52 5.60
CA ARG A 10 -1.63 15.43 6.25
C ARG A 10 -1.39 16.65 7.14
N GLN A 11 -1.75 17.84 6.67
CA GLN A 11 -1.62 19.07 7.47
C GLN A 11 -2.50 19.00 8.74
N LYS A 12 -3.72 18.48 8.63
CA LYS A 12 -4.66 18.42 9.75
C LYS A 12 -4.39 17.28 10.75
N TYR A 13 -4.02 16.10 10.27
CA TYR A 13 -3.95 14.87 11.07
C TYR A 13 -2.53 14.31 11.21
N GLY A 14 -1.54 14.93 10.57
CA GLY A 14 -0.16 14.48 10.58
C GLY A 14 0.12 13.35 9.57
N ASN A 15 1.25 12.68 9.79
CA ASN A 15 1.81 11.73 8.83
C ASN A 15 1.11 10.37 8.78
N VAL A 16 0.28 10.04 9.79
CA VAL A 16 -0.48 8.79 9.90
C VAL A 16 -1.93 9.12 10.23
N PHE A 17 -2.87 8.81 9.34
CA PHE A 17 -4.28 9.14 9.55
C PHE A 17 -5.24 8.17 8.88
N LYS A 18 -6.46 8.06 9.45
CA LYS A 18 -7.55 7.26 8.89
C LYS A 18 -8.24 7.99 7.74
N THR A 19 -8.63 7.27 6.71
CA THR A 19 -9.41 7.81 5.60
C THR A 19 -10.20 6.71 4.88
N HIS A 20 -11.01 7.10 3.89
CA HIS A 20 -11.67 6.17 2.99
C HIS A 20 -11.19 6.42 1.56
N LEU A 21 -10.90 5.35 0.84
CA LEU A 21 -10.55 5.37 -0.58
C LEU A 21 -11.25 4.19 -1.27
N LEU A 22 -11.90 4.45 -2.41
CA LEU A 22 -12.68 3.45 -3.16
C LEU A 22 -13.70 2.69 -2.28
N GLY A 23 -14.37 3.40 -1.37
CA GLY A 23 -15.38 2.83 -0.48
C GLY A 23 -14.81 2.00 0.68
N ARG A 24 -13.49 1.90 0.85
CA ARG A 24 -12.84 1.13 1.92
C ARG A 24 -12.12 2.02 2.93
N PRO A 25 -12.24 1.75 4.24
CA PRO A 25 -11.43 2.42 5.25
C PRO A 25 -9.97 1.98 5.13
N LEU A 26 -9.04 2.92 5.28
CA LEU A 26 -7.61 2.63 5.31
C LEU A 26 -6.83 3.63 6.17
N ILE A 27 -5.58 3.28 6.47
CA ILE A 27 -4.60 4.15 7.11
C ILE A 27 -3.64 4.68 6.06
N ARG A 28 -3.57 6.00 5.90
CA ARG A 28 -2.55 6.64 5.08
C ARG A 28 -1.31 6.84 5.93
N VAL A 29 -0.17 6.33 5.48
CA VAL A 29 1.14 6.45 6.15
C VAL A 29 2.09 7.23 5.25
N THR A 30 2.75 8.25 5.80
CA THR A 30 3.70 9.12 5.10
C THR A 30 4.89 9.47 6.01
N GLY A 31 5.97 10.01 5.43
CA GLY A 31 7.22 10.30 6.14
C GLY A 31 8.16 9.10 6.18
N ALA A 32 9.46 9.35 5.99
CA ALA A 32 10.46 8.30 5.77
C ALA A 32 10.51 7.28 6.90
N GLU A 33 10.55 7.72 8.16
CA GLU A 33 10.59 6.83 9.33
C GLU A 33 9.38 5.90 9.45
N ASN A 34 8.18 6.42 9.16
CA ASN A 34 6.95 5.61 9.21
C ASN A 34 6.90 4.61 8.05
N ILE A 35 7.25 5.08 6.84
CA ILE A 35 7.29 4.23 5.65
C ILE A 35 8.32 3.11 5.85
N ARG A 36 9.50 3.41 6.42
CA ARG A 36 10.52 2.41 6.72
C ARG A 36 9.98 1.29 7.60
N LYS A 37 9.23 1.62 8.66
CA LYS A 37 8.59 0.61 9.53
C LYS A 37 7.61 -0.29 8.77
N VAL A 38 6.77 0.30 7.92
CA VAL A 38 5.81 -0.46 7.09
C VAL A 38 6.55 -1.39 6.13
N LEU A 39 7.55 -0.87 5.41
CA LEU A 39 8.30 -1.66 4.42
C LEU A 39 9.16 -2.76 5.06
N MET A 40 9.77 -2.50 6.21
CA MET A 40 10.55 -3.51 6.96
C MET A 40 9.67 -4.55 7.65
N GLY A 41 8.36 -4.27 7.79
CA GLY A 41 7.36 -5.19 8.34
C GLY A 41 6.59 -5.99 7.28
N GLU A 42 7.01 -5.96 6.01
CA GLU A 42 6.37 -6.78 4.96
C GLU A 42 6.48 -8.28 5.32
N HIS A 43 5.36 -9.00 5.19
CA HIS A 43 5.16 -10.39 5.58
C HIS A 43 5.10 -10.68 7.10
N THR A 44 5.22 -9.66 7.97
CA THR A 44 5.06 -9.83 9.42
C THR A 44 3.96 -8.93 10.00
N LEU A 45 3.96 -7.65 9.65
CA LEU A 45 2.99 -6.64 10.09
C LEU A 45 1.99 -6.28 8.99
N VAL A 46 2.44 -6.36 7.74
CA VAL A 46 1.66 -5.97 6.56
C VAL A 46 1.91 -6.92 5.40
N THR A 47 1.00 -6.92 4.42
CA THR A 47 1.18 -7.56 3.11
C THR A 47 0.70 -6.60 2.03
N VAL A 48 1.22 -6.75 0.82
CA VAL A 48 0.65 -6.10 -0.37
C VAL A 48 -0.81 -6.49 -0.55
N ASP A 49 -1.66 -5.48 -0.77
CA ASP A 49 -3.06 -5.62 -1.16
C ASP A 49 -3.39 -4.58 -2.24
N TRP A 50 -4.04 -5.03 -3.31
CA TRP A 50 -4.49 -4.18 -4.41
C TRP A 50 -6.02 -4.16 -4.46
N PRO A 51 -6.65 -3.03 -4.82
CA PRO A 51 -8.07 -3.02 -5.11
C PRO A 51 -8.43 -4.12 -6.13
N GLN A 52 -9.59 -4.75 -5.96
CA GLN A 52 -10.00 -5.90 -6.77
C GLN A 52 -9.90 -5.63 -8.27
N SER A 53 -10.33 -4.45 -8.72
CA SER A 53 -10.24 -4.05 -10.13
C SER A 53 -8.80 -4.07 -10.66
N THR A 54 -7.86 -3.53 -9.88
CA THR A 54 -6.43 -3.51 -10.23
C THR A 54 -5.84 -4.92 -10.22
N SER A 55 -6.14 -5.72 -9.18
CA SER A 55 -5.65 -7.11 -9.11
C SER A 55 -6.15 -7.96 -10.27
N THR A 56 -7.45 -7.85 -10.62
CA THR A 56 -8.05 -8.54 -11.77
C THR A 56 -7.37 -8.15 -13.09
N LEU A 57 -7.14 -6.86 -13.32
CA LEU A 57 -6.50 -6.38 -14.56
C LEU A 57 -5.05 -6.84 -14.69
N LEU A 58 -4.29 -6.85 -13.59
CA LEU A 58 -2.90 -7.34 -13.58
C LEU A 58 -2.82 -8.87 -13.72
N GLY A 59 -3.89 -9.57 -13.35
CA GLY A 59 -3.99 -11.02 -13.42
C GLY A 59 -3.24 -11.73 -12.27
N PRO A 60 -3.65 -12.96 -11.93
CA PRO A 60 -3.15 -13.67 -10.75
C PRO A 60 -1.66 -14.04 -10.83
N ASN A 61 -1.08 -14.03 -12.04
CA ASN A 61 0.33 -14.37 -12.27
C ASN A 61 1.28 -13.17 -12.30
N SER A 62 0.78 -11.94 -12.12
CA SER A 62 1.66 -10.78 -12.08
C SER A 62 2.57 -10.80 -10.85
N LEU A 63 3.74 -10.18 -10.96
CA LEU A 63 4.63 -9.98 -9.82
C LEU A 63 3.94 -9.16 -8.72
N ALA A 64 3.16 -8.14 -9.10
CA ALA A 64 2.43 -7.26 -8.19
C ALA A 64 1.35 -7.99 -7.35
N ASN A 65 0.77 -9.07 -7.87
CA ASN A 65 -0.19 -9.92 -7.16
C ASN A 65 0.47 -11.14 -6.49
N SER A 66 1.78 -11.34 -6.67
CA SER A 66 2.52 -12.42 -6.03
C SER A 66 2.92 -12.03 -4.61
N ILE A 67 2.89 -12.98 -3.67
CA ILE A 67 3.34 -12.79 -2.28
C ILE A 67 4.37 -13.87 -1.87
N GLY A 68 5.07 -13.63 -0.76
CA GLY A 68 5.97 -14.60 -0.14
C GLY A 68 7.06 -15.13 -1.08
N ASP A 69 7.30 -16.44 -1.05
CA ASP A 69 8.37 -17.08 -1.81
C ASP A 69 8.16 -17.04 -3.32
N ILE A 70 6.91 -17.03 -3.79
CA ILE A 70 6.60 -16.89 -5.22
C ILE A 70 7.06 -15.52 -5.72
N HIS A 71 6.72 -14.46 -4.99
CA HIS A 71 7.20 -13.10 -5.28
C HIS A 71 8.73 -13.03 -5.23
N ARG A 72 9.34 -13.60 -4.18
CA ARG A 72 10.80 -13.59 -4.00
C ARG A 72 11.54 -14.27 -5.15
N LYS A 73 11.05 -15.42 -5.63
CA LYS A 73 11.63 -16.14 -6.76
C LYS A 73 11.47 -15.35 -8.06
N ARG A 74 10.27 -14.84 -8.34
CA ARG A 74 9.96 -14.10 -9.57
C ARG A 74 10.67 -12.74 -9.67
N ARG A 75 10.89 -12.04 -8.54
CA ARG A 75 11.60 -10.74 -8.51
C ARG A 75 13.08 -10.85 -8.89
N LYS A 76 13.69 -12.03 -8.73
CA LYS A 76 15.12 -12.25 -9.01
C LYS A 76 15.44 -12.51 -10.48
N VAL A 77 14.40 -12.78 -11.28
CA VAL A 77 14.49 -12.99 -12.74
C VAL A 77 14.27 -11.66 -13.43
#